data_AF-A0A1L7VQE1-F1
#
_entry.id   AF-A0A1L7VQE1-F1
#
_cell.length_a   1.000
_cell.length_b   1.000
_cell.length_c   1.000
_cell.angle_alpha   90.00
_cell.angle_beta   90.00
_cell.angle_gamma   90.00
#
_symmetry.space_group_name_H-M   'P 1'
#
loop_
_entity.id
_entity.type
_entity.pdbx_description
1 polymer ?
#
loop_
_entity_poly.entity_id
_entity_poly.type
_entity_poly.pdbx_seq_one_letter_code
_entity_poly.pdbx_strand_id
1 'polypeptide(L)'
;MSNTTENFSRWALVSCLYGPGTFWSWLIIVASVFISWTINPATERLDSITNDTIAALTLPVVAAVDALYQLAKHDLPDRPRLLLSDSPEDIQLVAALEAPLAICEVYVVLAIFLHSAASRRYQWKRVGCITLSTLLCFSPQLAIFFTYPDLPDSRSTFARPFLFNFVLALGFISGIMAIMTGVSIIRTVVVTMYRRAKPPSTEDQDVSKERRSRFEKWSDIFA
;
A
#
# COMPACT_ATOMS: atom_id res chain seq x y z
N MET A 1 4.12 -41.88 1.78
CA MET A 1 3.19 -41.30 0.78
C MET A 1 1.94 -40.67 1.41
N SER A 2 1.79 -40.61 2.75
CA SER A 2 0.64 -39.97 3.42
C SER A 2 0.78 -38.45 3.62
N ASN A 3 2.00 -37.91 3.65
CA ASN A 3 2.23 -36.48 3.92
C ASN A 3 1.76 -35.54 2.80
N THR A 4 1.64 -35.99 1.55
CA THR A 4 1.25 -35.12 0.44
C THR A 4 -0.25 -34.86 0.44
N THR A 5 -1.06 -35.87 0.75
CA THR A 5 -2.53 -35.76 0.81
C THR A 5 -3.03 -34.90 1.95
N GLU A 6 -2.41 -34.96 3.15
CA GLU A 6 -2.76 -34.06 4.26
C GLU A 6 -2.41 -32.59 3.99
N ASN A 7 -1.36 -32.34 3.21
CA ASN A 7 -1.02 -30.97 2.79
C ASN A 7 -2.06 -30.41 1.82
N PHE A 8 -2.62 -31.22 0.92
CA PHE A 8 -3.64 -30.73 -0.02
C PHE A 8 -4.96 -30.36 0.68
N SER A 9 -5.37 -31.07 1.72
CA SER A 9 -6.56 -30.72 2.50
C SER A 9 -6.40 -29.38 3.21
N ARG A 10 -5.21 -29.07 3.77
CA ARG A 10 -4.94 -27.78 4.45
C ARG A 10 -5.20 -26.55 3.57
N TRP A 11 -4.87 -26.63 2.28
CA TRP A 11 -4.99 -25.49 1.35
C TRP A 11 -6.29 -25.49 0.55
N ALA A 12 -7.20 -26.43 0.79
CA ALA A 12 -8.40 -26.61 -0.02
C ALA A 12 -9.36 -25.41 0.02
N LEU A 13 -9.36 -24.63 1.10
CA LEU A 13 -10.14 -23.39 1.23
C LEU A 13 -9.39 -22.13 0.77
N VAL A 14 -8.10 -22.24 0.41
CA VAL A 14 -7.35 -21.08 -0.10
C VAL A 14 -7.88 -20.74 -1.48
N SER A 15 -8.44 -19.54 -1.60
CA SER A 15 -8.87 -19.01 -2.89
C SER A 15 -7.70 -18.99 -3.87
N CYS A 16 -7.91 -19.52 -5.08
CA CYS A 16 -6.94 -19.47 -6.17
C CYS A 16 -6.47 -18.04 -6.49
N LEU A 17 -7.23 -17.03 -6.07
CA LEU A 17 -6.88 -15.61 -6.15
C LEU A 17 -5.55 -15.29 -5.47
N TYR A 18 -5.18 -16.03 -4.42
CA TYR A 18 -3.92 -15.88 -3.69
C TYR A 18 -2.89 -16.94 -4.06
N GLY A 19 -3.13 -17.68 -5.15
CA GLY A 19 -2.20 -18.67 -5.67
C GLY A 19 -0.87 -18.04 -6.11
N PRO A 20 0.19 -18.87 -6.21
CA PRO A 20 1.54 -18.38 -6.50
C PRO A 20 1.62 -17.63 -7.84
N GLY A 21 0.88 -18.06 -8.87
CA GLY A 21 0.85 -17.39 -10.16
C GLY A 21 0.32 -15.95 -10.09
N THR A 22 -0.80 -15.74 -9.40
CA THR A 22 -1.37 -14.40 -9.20
C THR A 22 -0.44 -13.53 -8.37
N PHE A 23 0.15 -14.08 -7.30
CA PHE A 23 1.11 -13.38 -6.46
C PHE A 23 2.33 -12.87 -7.25
N TRP A 24 2.96 -13.73 -8.06
CA TRP A 24 4.10 -13.34 -8.90
C TRP A 24 3.71 -12.30 -9.96
N SER A 25 2.55 -12.46 -10.60
CA SER A 25 2.07 -11.48 -11.58
C SER A 25 1.85 -10.10 -10.96
N TRP A 26 1.34 -10.05 -9.73
CA TRP A 26 1.16 -8.82 -8.99
C TRP A 26 2.48 -8.16 -8.62
N LEU A 27 3.49 -8.93 -8.19
CA LEU A 27 4.83 -8.37 -7.93
C LEU A 27 5.43 -7.72 -9.18
N ILE A 28 5.22 -8.30 -10.36
CA ILE A 28 5.68 -7.73 -11.63
C ILE A 28 4.95 -6.40 -11.92
N ILE A 29 3.64 -6.33 -11.66
CA ILE A 29 2.87 -5.08 -11.79
C ILE A 29 3.40 -4.02 -10.82
N VAL A 30 3.64 -4.35 -9.56
CA VAL A 30 4.20 -3.43 -8.56
C VAL A 30 5.59 -2.94 -8.98
N ALA A 31 6.44 -3.83 -9.48
CA ALA A 31 7.76 -3.47 -9.99
C ALA A 31 7.66 -2.52 -11.21
N SER A 32 6.74 -2.79 -12.13
CA SER A 32 6.47 -1.93 -13.29
C SER A 32 6.02 -0.52 -12.86
N VAL A 33 5.12 -0.43 -11.87
CA VAL A 33 4.67 0.85 -11.30
C VAL A 33 5.84 1.59 -10.65
N PHE A 34 6.65 0.89 -9.86
CA PHE A 34 7.82 1.48 -9.20
C PHE A 34 8.84 2.02 -10.22
N ILE A 35 9.15 1.24 -11.26
CA ILE A 35 10.05 1.64 -12.35
C ILE A 35 9.47 2.85 -13.11
N SER A 36 8.18 2.82 -13.42
CA SER A 36 7.47 3.90 -14.11
C SER A 36 7.46 5.20 -13.32
N TRP A 37 7.52 5.14 -11.99
CA TRP A 37 7.56 6.33 -11.14
C TRP A 37 8.98 6.81 -10.87
N THR A 38 9.97 5.93 -10.93
CA THR A 38 11.38 6.29 -10.68
C THR A 38 12.09 6.75 -11.93
N ILE A 39 11.94 6.04 -13.05
CA ILE A 39 12.74 6.22 -14.28
C ILE A 39 12.05 7.12 -15.30
N ASN A 40 10.72 7.03 -15.47
CA ASN A 40 10.04 7.74 -16.55
C ASN A 40 9.86 9.24 -16.21
N PRO A 41 10.42 10.20 -16.97
CA PRO A 41 10.20 11.63 -16.74
C PRO A 41 8.80 12.11 -17.17
N ALA A 42 8.10 11.38 -18.06
CA ALA A 42 6.78 11.79 -18.54
C ALA A 42 5.69 11.74 -17.45
N THR A 43 5.83 10.84 -16.48
CA THR A 43 4.94 10.75 -15.31
C THR A 43 5.12 11.91 -14.32
N GLU A 44 6.13 12.77 -14.49
CA GLU A 44 6.39 13.92 -13.63
C GLU A 44 5.35 15.04 -13.77
N ARG A 45 4.74 15.18 -14.97
CA ARG A 45 3.82 16.29 -15.27
C ARG A 45 2.36 16.05 -14.87
N LEU A 46 1.95 14.81 -14.65
CA LEU A 46 0.56 14.44 -14.42
C LEU A 46 0.44 13.59 -13.15
N ASP A 47 -0.06 14.21 -12.08
CA ASP A 47 -0.55 13.51 -10.88
C ASP A 47 -1.87 12.77 -11.22
N SER A 48 -1.72 11.72 -12.03
CA SER A 48 -2.76 10.82 -12.49
C SER A 48 -2.51 9.42 -11.93
N ILE A 49 -3.58 8.73 -11.58
CA ILE A 49 -3.55 7.33 -11.15
C ILE A 49 -3.63 6.51 -12.43
N THR A 50 -2.59 5.74 -12.76
CA THR A 50 -2.59 4.87 -13.95
C THR A 50 -3.32 3.57 -13.66
N ASN A 51 -3.82 2.90 -14.70
CA ASN A 51 -4.47 1.58 -14.55
C ASN A 51 -3.55 0.57 -13.84
N ASP A 52 -2.25 0.61 -14.11
CA ASP A 52 -1.27 -0.25 -13.43
C ASP A 52 -1.15 0.06 -11.94
N THR A 53 -1.28 1.34 -11.56
CA THR A 53 -1.32 1.74 -10.15
C THR A 53 -2.57 1.18 -9.47
N ILE A 54 -3.72 1.24 -10.14
CA ILE A 54 -4.97 0.67 -9.61
C ILE A 54 -4.80 -0.85 -9.44
N ALA A 55 -4.31 -1.54 -10.48
CA ALA A 55 -4.07 -2.99 -10.44
C ALA A 55 -3.07 -3.40 -9.35
N ALA A 56 -2.03 -2.60 -9.11
CA ALA A 56 -1.07 -2.83 -8.03
C ALA A 56 -1.70 -2.73 -6.63
N LEU A 57 -2.69 -1.85 -6.47
CA LEU A 57 -3.35 -1.57 -5.18
C LEU A 57 -4.60 -2.42 -4.95
N THR A 58 -5.27 -2.90 -5.99
CA THR A 58 -6.52 -3.67 -5.85
C THR A 58 -6.30 -5.01 -5.18
N LEU A 59 -5.27 -5.76 -5.55
CA LEU A 59 -5.00 -7.07 -4.95
C LEU A 59 -4.79 -7.00 -3.42
N PRO A 60 -3.92 -6.12 -2.88
CA PRO A 60 -3.76 -6.00 -1.43
C PRO A 60 -4.99 -5.44 -0.73
N VAL A 61 -5.75 -4.53 -1.37
CA VAL A 61 -7.04 -4.05 -0.83
C VAL A 61 -8.06 -5.18 -0.73
N VAL A 62 -8.20 -6.00 -1.77
CA VAL A 62 -9.11 -7.16 -1.77
C VAL A 62 -8.65 -8.18 -0.73
N ALA A 63 -7.35 -8.44 -0.61
CA ALA A 63 -6.81 -9.32 0.43
C ALA A 63 -7.12 -8.82 1.84
N ALA A 64 -6.97 -7.52 2.10
CA ALA A 64 -7.30 -6.94 3.41
C ALA A 64 -8.79 -7.06 3.73
N VAL A 65 -9.67 -6.77 2.77
CA VAL A 65 -11.12 -6.89 2.94
C VAL A 65 -11.53 -8.35 3.13
N ASP A 66 -10.95 -9.28 2.38
CA ASP A 66 -11.23 -10.71 2.52
C ASP A 66 -10.80 -11.22 3.89
N ALA A 67 -9.61 -10.82 4.37
CA ALA A 67 -9.15 -11.16 5.72
C ALA A 67 -10.06 -10.59 6.82
N LEU A 68 -10.50 -9.34 6.69
CA LEU A 68 -11.48 -8.74 7.61
C LEU A 68 -12.83 -9.44 7.56
N TYR A 69 -13.30 -9.79 6.36
CA TYR A 69 -14.57 -10.49 6.18
C TYR A 69 -14.54 -11.88 6.78
N GLN A 70 -13.46 -12.64 6.55
CA GLN A 70 -13.24 -13.93 7.20
C GLN A 70 -13.18 -13.76 8.71
N LEU A 71 -12.46 -12.75 9.23
CA LEU A 71 -12.39 -12.48 10.66
C LEU A 71 -13.77 -12.14 11.26
N ALA A 72 -14.56 -11.31 10.60
CA ALA A 72 -15.89 -10.88 11.04
C ALA A 72 -16.96 -11.97 10.89
N LYS A 73 -16.85 -12.85 9.88
CA LYS A 73 -17.79 -13.96 9.66
C LYS A 73 -17.63 -15.05 10.70
N HIS A 74 -16.41 -15.23 11.22
CA HIS A 74 -16.07 -16.25 12.21
C HIS A 74 -16.06 -15.71 13.66
N ASP A 75 -16.68 -14.55 13.88
CA ASP A 75 -16.80 -13.81 15.15
C ASP A 75 -17.81 -14.43 16.16
N LEU A 76 -17.94 -15.76 16.21
CA LEU A 76 -18.82 -16.48 17.16
C LEU A 76 -18.12 -16.78 18.51
N PRO A 77 -18.86 -17.06 19.60
CA PRO A 77 -18.37 -16.96 20.99
C PRO A 77 -17.36 -18.01 21.46
N ASP A 78 -17.02 -19.04 20.68
CA ASP A 78 -16.06 -20.10 21.06
C ASP A 78 -14.64 -19.88 20.48
N ARG A 79 -14.16 -18.64 20.59
CA ARG A 79 -13.00 -18.08 19.88
C ARG A 79 -11.58 -18.58 20.24
N PRO A 80 -11.22 -18.96 21.47
CA PRO A 80 -9.85 -19.41 21.76
C PRO A 80 -9.56 -20.84 21.26
N ARG A 81 -10.56 -21.57 20.75
CA ARG A 81 -10.34 -22.90 20.15
C ARG A 81 -9.93 -22.83 18.69
N LEU A 82 -10.29 -21.82 17.92
CA LEU A 82 -10.01 -21.80 16.47
C LEU A 82 -8.50 -21.66 16.13
N LEU A 83 -7.76 -20.91 16.95
CA LEU A 83 -6.31 -20.69 16.78
C LEU A 83 -5.43 -21.66 17.59
N LEU A 84 -6.03 -22.47 18.47
CA LEU A 84 -5.35 -23.43 19.35
C LEU A 84 -5.85 -24.88 19.19
N SER A 85 -6.82 -25.15 18.31
CA SER A 85 -7.33 -26.49 18.09
C SER A 85 -6.57 -27.19 16.98
N ASP A 86 -6.28 -28.46 17.21
CA ASP A 86 -5.72 -29.39 16.23
C ASP A 86 -6.80 -29.98 15.31
N SER A 87 -7.94 -29.30 15.15
CA SER A 87 -9.02 -29.79 14.29
C SER A 87 -8.69 -29.51 12.82
N PRO A 88 -8.91 -30.46 11.90
CA PRO A 88 -8.54 -30.31 10.50
C PRO A 88 -9.31 -29.19 9.79
N GLU A 89 -10.49 -28.83 10.29
CA GLU A 89 -11.33 -27.73 9.78
C GLU A 89 -10.78 -26.36 10.21
N ASP A 90 -10.29 -26.26 11.45
CA ASP A 90 -9.69 -25.04 12.00
C ASP A 90 -8.33 -24.74 11.33
N ILE A 91 -7.53 -25.77 11.04
CA ILE A 91 -6.26 -25.64 10.29
C ILE A 91 -6.49 -25.10 8.87
N GLN A 92 -7.57 -25.50 8.19
CA GLN A 92 -7.91 -25.02 6.85
C GLN A 92 -8.35 -23.56 6.87
N LEU A 93 -9.09 -23.15 7.90
CA LEU A 93 -9.52 -21.76 8.06
C LEU A 93 -8.33 -20.84 8.38
N VAL A 94 -7.42 -21.29 9.25
CA VAL A 94 -6.17 -20.58 9.53
C VAL A 94 -5.34 -20.40 8.26
N ALA A 95 -5.24 -21.44 7.43
CA ALA A 95 -4.53 -21.36 6.14
C ALA A 95 -5.23 -20.41 5.13
N ALA A 96 -6.56 -20.36 5.12
CA ALA A 96 -7.35 -19.45 4.29
C ALA A 96 -7.19 -17.97 4.71
N LEU A 97 -6.95 -17.72 6.00
CA LEU A 97 -6.60 -16.39 6.52
C LEU A 97 -5.11 -16.06 6.31
N GLU A 98 -4.23 -17.06 6.34
CA GLU A 98 -2.78 -16.92 6.16
C GLU A 98 -2.41 -16.30 4.81
N ALA A 99 -3.04 -16.76 3.74
CA ALA A 99 -2.78 -16.31 2.37
C ALA A 99 -3.04 -14.81 2.12
N PRO A 100 -4.22 -14.25 2.45
CA PRO A 100 -4.48 -12.81 2.29
C PRO A 100 -3.63 -11.97 3.26
N LEU A 101 -3.33 -12.45 4.47
CA LEU A 101 -2.45 -11.74 5.40
C LEU A 101 -1.03 -11.60 4.86
N ALA A 102 -0.50 -12.65 4.24
CA ALA A 102 0.83 -12.62 3.62
C ALA A 102 0.93 -11.58 2.50
N ILE A 103 -0.13 -11.40 1.71
CA ILE A 103 -0.17 -10.37 0.66
C ILE A 103 -0.18 -8.98 1.28
N CYS A 104 -0.98 -8.76 2.32
CA CYS A 104 -1.02 -7.49 3.04
C CYS A 104 0.36 -7.15 3.62
N GLU A 105 1.04 -8.13 4.20
CA GLU A 105 2.37 -7.98 4.78
C GLU A 105 3.43 -7.57 3.74
N VAL A 106 3.50 -8.32 2.63
CA VAL A 106 4.41 -8.02 1.52
C VAL A 106 4.10 -6.64 0.94
N TYR A 107 2.81 -6.31 0.80
CA TYR A 107 2.40 -5.01 0.30
C TYR A 107 2.84 -3.86 1.22
N VAL A 108 2.72 -4.00 2.54
CA VAL A 108 3.13 -2.98 3.51
C VAL A 108 4.63 -2.65 3.35
N VAL A 109 5.48 -3.66 3.12
CA VAL A 109 6.90 -3.43 2.83
C VAL A 109 7.10 -2.70 1.50
N LEU A 110 6.41 -3.15 0.44
CA LEU A 110 6.46 -2.50 -0.88
C LEU A 110 5.91 -1.07 -0.87
N ALA A 111 4.93 -0.79 0.00
CA ALA A 111 4.31 0.51 0.15
C ALA A 111 5.32 1.57 0.63
N ILE A 112 6.31 1.21 1.44
CA ILE A 112 7.40 2.13 1.84
C ILE A 112 8.17 2.62 0.61
N PHE A 113 8.49 1.71 -0.31
CA PHE A 113 9.21 2.05 -1.54
C PHE A 113 8.34 2.88 -2.49
N LEU A 114 7.08 2.48 -2.67
CA LEU A 114 6.12 3.19 -3.52
C LEU A 114 5.82 4.59 -2.97
N HIS A 115 5.64 4.74 -1.65
CA HIS A 115 5.43 6.01 -0.99
C HIS A 115 6.66 6.90 -1.12
N SER A 116 7.87 6.36 -0.92
CA SER A 116 9.12 7.09 -1.16
C SER A 116 9.21 7.62 -2.59
N ALA A 117 8.88 6.79 -3.58
CA ALA A 117 8.91 7.17 -4.99
C ALA A 117 7.88 8.25 -5.32
N ALA A 118 6.64 8.11 -4.84
CA ALA A 118 5.56 9.06 -5.07
C ALA A 118 5.81 10.42 -4.37
N SER A 119 6.30 10.39 -3.13
CA SER A 119 6.60 11.59 -2.34
C SER A 119 7.74 12.42 -2.92
N ARG A 120 8.72 11.78 -3.58
CA ARG A 120 9.81 12.51 -4.26
C ARG A 120 9.32 13.42 -5.37
N ARG A 121 8.20 13.08 -6.01
CA ARG A 121 7.63 13.79 -7.16
C ARG A 121 6.37 14.60 -6.85
N TYR A 122 6.04 14.80 -5.57
CA TYR A 122 4.85 15.55 -5.12
C TYR A 122 3.52 15.02 -5.69
N GLN A 123 3.43 13.71 -5.94
CA GLN A 123 2.25 13.07 -6.52
C GLN A 123 1.24 12.72 -5.43
N TRP A 124 0.51 13.72 -4.96
CA TRP A 124 -0.32 13.62 -3.77
C TRP A 124 -1.46 12.62 -3.86
N LYS A 125 -2.06 12.48 -5.04
CA LYS A 125 -3.10 11.46 -5.23
C LYS A 125 -2.53 10.06 -5.04
N ARG A 126 -1.34 9.81 -5.56
CA ARG A 126 -0.65 8.52 -5.43
C ARG A 126 -0.24 8.25 -3.99
N VAL A 127 0.34 9.25 -3.31
CA VAL A 127 0.67 9.18 -1.88
C VAL A 127 -0.58 8.85 -1.06
N GLY A 128 -1.69 9.55 -1.31
CA GLY A 128 -2.97 9.32 -0.62
C GLY A 128 -3.50 7.91 -0.85
N CYS A 129 -3.49 7.42 -2.10
CA CYS A 129 -3.92 6.05 -2.41
C CYS A 129 -3.07 5.00 -1.69
N ILE A 130 -1.73 5.13 -1.73
CA ILE A 130 -0.81 4.20 -1.07
C ILE A 130 -1.01 4.20 0.44
N THR A 131 -1.15 5.39 1.05
CA THR A 131 -1.38 5.48 2.49
C THR A 131 -2.71 4.85 2.87
N LEU A 132 -3.79 5.09 2.11
CA LEU A 132 -5.10 4.51 2.37
C LEU A 132 -5.10 2.98 2.26
N SER A 133 -4.52 2.43 1.19
CA SER A 133 -4.40 0.97 1.02
C SER A 133 -3.49 0.35 2.08
N THR A 134 -2.43 1.04 2.50
CA THR A 134 -1.56 0.59 3.59
C THR A 134 -2.32 0.52 4.91
N LEU A 135 -3.08 1.56 5.26
CA LEU A 135 -3.93 1.57 6.46
C LEU A 135 -4.95 0.42 6.43
N LEU A 136 -5.54 0.15 5.27
CA LEU A 136 -6.46 -0.97 5.11
C LEU A 136 -5.74 -2.31 5.31
N CYS A 137 -4.54 -2.50 4.75
CA CYS A 137 -3.75 -3.72 4.93
C CYS A 137 -3.27 -3.94 6.37
N PHE A 138 -3.13 -2.87 7.15
CA PHE A 138 -2.85 -2.96 8.60
C PHE A 138 -4.09 -3.36 9.41
N SER A 139 -5.30 -3.11 8.91
CA SER A 139 -6.52 -3.30 9.71
C SER A 139 -6.80 -4.75 10.15
N PRO A 140 -6.60 -5.81 9.35
CA PRO A 140 -6.74 -7.19 9.84
C PRO A 140 -5.71 -7.51 10.93
N GLN A 141 -4.48 -7.00 10.81
CA GLN A 141 -3.40 -7.23 11.77
C GLN A 141 -3.71 -6.57 13.12
N LEU A 142 -4.22 -5.34 13.11
CA LEU A 142 -4.69 -4.66 14.31
C LEU A 142 -5.89 -5.37 14.94
N ALA A 143 -6.84 -5.83 14.13
CA ALA A 143 -8.01 -6.56 14.61
C ALA A 143 -7.58 -7.86 15.31
N ILE A 144 -6.67 -8.64 14.71
CA ILE A 144 -6.10 -9.85 15.33
C ILE A 144 -5.36 -9.49 16.63
N PHE A 145 -4.51 -8.45 16.61
CA PHE A 145 -3.73 -8.04 17.78
C PHE A 145 -4.61 -7.63 18.97
N PHE A 146 -5.62 -6.77 18.76
CA PHE A 146 -6.52 -6.34 19.83
C PHE A 146 -7.45 -7.45 20.32
N THR A 147 -7.79 -8.40 19.43
CA THR A 147 -8.68 -9.52 19.79
C THR A 147 -7.92 -10.61 20.54
N TYR A 148 -6.62 -10.77 20.31
CA TYR A 148 -5.81 -11.86 20.86
C TYR A 148 -4.47 -11.37 21.46
N PRO A 149 -4.49 -10.55 22.54
CA PRO A 149 -3.27 -10.02 23.16
C PRO A 149 -2.41 -11.10 23.84
N ASP A 150 -3.01 -12.25 24.19
CA ASP A 150 -2.37 -13.34 24.96
C ASP A 150 -2.01 -14.57 24.11
N LEU A 151 -1.83 -14.44 22.79
CA LEU A 151 -1.30 -15.54 21.96
C LEU A 151 0.21 -15.67 22.19
N PRO A 152 0.72 -16.72 22.87
CA PRO A 152 2.15 -16.93 22.95
C PRO A 152 2.68 -17.33 21.56
N ASP A 153 3.76 -16.67 21.12
CA ASP A 153 4.48 -16.90 19.84
C ASP A 153 4.77 -18.38 19.52
N SER A 154 4.77 -19.24 20.55
CA SER A 154 5.08 -20.67 20.45
C SER A 154 3.87 -21.58 20.18
N ARG A 155 2.63 -21.07 20.18
CA ARG A 155 1.39 -21.87 20.00
C ARG A 155 0.49 -21.41 18.85
N SER A 156 0.87 -20.42 18.06
CA SER A 156 0.04 -20.00 16.93
C SER A 156 0.13 -21.02 15.78
N THR A 157 -0.99 -21.57 15.32
CA THR A 157 -1.09 -22.57 14.22
C THR A 157 -0.71 -22.00 12.83
N PHE A 158 -0.39 -20.71 12.74
CA PHE A 158 0.13 -20.11 11.52
C PHE A 158 1.44 -20.79 11.10
N ALA A 159 1.58 -21.18 9.83
CA ALA A 159 2.80 -21.79 9.34
C ALA A 159 3.98 -20.80 9.25
N ARG A 160 3.72 -19.50 9.36
CA ARG A 160 4.72 -18.44 9.27
C ARG A 160 4.61 -17.42 10.41
N PRO A 161 5.75 -16.93 10.92
CA PRO A 161 5.75 -15.78 11.81
C PRO A 161 5.41 -14.53 11.01
N PHE A 162 4.28 -13.92 11.32
CA PHE A 162 3.83 -12.69 10.67
C PHE A 162 4.33 -11.45 11.41
N LEU A 163 4.41 -10.31 10.72
CA LEU A 163 4.72 -9.00 11.31
C LEU A 163 3.84 -8.64 12.52
N PHE A 164 2.62 -9.17 12.65
CA PHE A 164 1.76 -8.93 13.82
C PHE A 164 2.23 -9.67 15.09
N ASN A 165 2.96 -10.79 14.97
CA ASN A 165 3.59 -11.45 16.11
C ASN A 165 4.70 -10.57 16.71
N PHE A 166 5.35 -9.76 15.87
CA PHE A 166 6.36 -8.79 16.28
C PHE A 166 5.74 -7.39 16.37
N VAL A 167 5.06 -7.09 17.47
CA VAL A 167 4.48 -5.76 17.79
C VAL A 167 5.49 -4.62 17.56
N LEU A 168 6.76 -4.86 17.88
CA LEU A 168 7.85 -3.92 17.62
C LEU A 168 8.06 -3.65 16.12
N ALA A 169 7.98 -4.68 15.27
CA ALA A 169 8.10 -4.53 13.82
C ALA A 169 6.89 -3.80 13.23
N LEU A 170 5.68 -4.11 13.72
CA LEU A 170 4.45 -3.41 13.34
C LEU A 170 4.49 -1.93 13.71
N GLY A 171 4.88 -1.62 14.95
CA GLY A 171 5.09 -0.26 15.46
C GLY A 171 6.20 0.48 14.71
N PHE A 172 7.28 -0.21 14.37
CA PHE A 172 8.39 0.36 13.60
C PHE A 172 7.98 0.74 12.18
N ILE A 173 7.28 -0.14 11.46
CA ILE A 173 6.86 0.13 10.09
C ILE A 173 5.79 1.23 10.02
N SER A 174 4.79 1.18 10.92
CA SER A 174 3.79 2.25 11.03
C SER A 174 4.43 3.58 11.40
N GLY A 175 5.42 3.58 12.31
CA GLY A 175 6.24 4.75 12.65
C GLY A 175 7.00 5.31 11.44
N ILE A 176 7.68 4.46 10.66
CA ILE A 176 8.37 4.86 9.43
C ILE A 176 7.39 5.51 8.44
N MET A 177 6.26 4.87 8.18
CA MET A 177 5.25 5.39 7.26
C MET A 177 4.67 6.74 7.72
N ALA A 178 4.44 6.90 9.02
CA ALA A 178 3.98 8.16 9.60
C ALA A 178 5.03 9.27 9.45
N ILE A 179 6.30 8.97 9.75
CA ILE A 179 7.42 9.91 9.59
C ILE A 179 7.56 10.32 8.12
N MET A 180 7.54 9.36 7.20
CA MET A 180 7.65 9.63 5.76
C MET A 180 6.50 10.49 5.25
N THR A 181 5.28 10.23 5.71
CA THR A 181 4.11 11.04 5.38
C THR A 181 4.28 12.46 5.92
N GLY A 182 4.70 12.61 7.18
CA GLY A 182 4.96 13.90 7.82
C GLY A 182 6.04 14.72 7.09
N VAL A 183 7.18 14.10 6.76
CA VAL A 183 8.25 14.74 5.97
C VAL A 183 7.74 15.18 4.60
N SER A 184 6.92 14.37 3.94
CA SER A 184 6.33 14.69 2.63
C SER A 184 5.40 15.91 2.71
N ILE A 185 4.60 16.01 3.78
CA ILE A 185 3.73 17.16 4.07
C ILE A 185 4.57 18.42 4.31
N ILE A 186 5.53 18.36 5.23
CA ILE A 186 6.40 19.50 5.57
C ILE A 186 7.13 20.01 4.32
N ARG A 187 7.76 19.12 3.57
CA ARG A 187 8.49 19.48 2.34
C ARG A 187 7.60 20.24 1.37
N THR A 188 6.36 19.82 1.21
CA THR A 188 5.44 20.49 0.29
C THR A 188 4.93 21.81 0.83
N VAL A 189 4.63 21.91 2.11
CA VAL A 189 4.27 23.20 2.74
C VAL A 189 5.41 24.19 2.55
N VAL A 190 6.66 23.79 2.80
CA VAL A 190 7.84 24.63 2.60
C VAL A 190 7.97 25.06 1.13
N VAL A 191 7.83 24.14 0.17
CA VAL A 191 7.96 24.46 -1.27
C VAL A 191 6.82 25.36 -1.76
N THR A 192 5.60 25.13 -1.31
CA THR A 192 4.45 25.96 -1.67
C THR A 192 4.55 27.36 -1.06
N MET A 193 4.98 27.46 0.21
CA MET A 193 5.26 28.74 0.85
C MET A 193 6.41 29.47 0.17
N TYR A 194 7.50 28.78 -0.17
CA TYR A 194 8.63 29.36 -0.90
C TYR A 194 8.22 29.85 -2.29
N ARG A 195 7.41 29.08 -3.03
CA ARG A 195 6.86 29.52 -4.34
C ARG A 195 5.95 30.73 -4.23
N ARG A 196 5.19 30.86 -3.14
CA ARG A 196 4.34 32.04 -2.87
C ARG A 196 5.14 33.25 -2.41
N ALA A 197 6.21 33.02 -1.64
CA ALA A 197 7.06 34.07 -1.08
C ALA A 197 8.11 34.56 -2.08
N LYS A 198 8.47 33.77 -3.10
CA LYS A 198 9.38 34.21 -4.16
C LYS A 198 8.68 35.32 -4.96
N PRO A 199 9.14 36.59 -4.88
CA PRO A 199 8.62 37.63 -5.75
C PRO A 199 8.90 37.22 -7.21
N PRO A 200 8.02 37.58 -8.17
CA PRO A 200 8.28 37.31 -9.58
C PRO A 200 9.68 37.83 -9.92
N SER A 201 10.54 36.96 -10.44
CA SER A 201 11.89 37.35 -10.80
C SER A 201 11.81 38.46 -11.86
N THR A 202 12.76 39.39 -11.85
CA THR A 202 12.84 40.48 -12.84
C THR A 202 12.85 39.93 -14.27
N GLU A 203 13.41 38.73 -14.46
CA GLU A 203 13.40 37.96 -15.71
C GLU A 203 11.97 37.57 -16.18
N ASP A 204 11.09 37.13 -15.28
CA ASP A 204 9.70 36.79 -15.61
C ASP A 204 8.86 38.05 -15.93
N GLN A 205 9.19 39.18 -15.30
CA GLN A 205 8.58 40.48 -15.61
C GLN A 205 9.03 41.01 -16.97
N ASP A 206 10.30 40.85 -17.33
CA ASP A 206 10.81 41.26 -18.63
C ASP A 206 10.26 40.39 -19.77
N VAL A 207 10.21 39.07 -19.60
CA VAL A 207 9.60 38.17 -20.61
C VAL A 207 8.10 38.43 -20.78
N SER A 208 7.38 38.74 -19.70
CA SER A 208 5.95 39.07 -19.79
C SER A 208 5.69 40.45 -20.39
N LYS A 209 6.52 41.46 -20.09
CA LYS A 209 6.50 42.77 -20.76
C LYS A 209 6.83 42.64 -22.25
N GLU A 210 7.86 41.89 -22.60
CA GLU A 210 8.27 41.70 -24.00
C GLU A 210 7.17 40.97 -24.79
N ARG A 211 6.52 39.97 -24.18
CA ARG A 211 5.41 39.24 -24.81
C ARG A 211 4.16 40.12 -24.98
N ARG A 212 3.85 40.99 -24.01
CA ARG A 212 2.76 41.98 -24.10
C ARG A 212 3.05 43.05 -25.17
N SER A 213 4.25 43.60 -25.20
CA SER A 213 4.73 44.53 -26.23
C SER A 213 4.66 43.93 -27.64
N ARG A 214 5.05 42.66 -27.80
CA ARG A 214 4.89 41.96 -29.08
C ARG A 214 3.42 41.83 -29.47
N PHE A 215 2.54 41.53 -28.52
CA PHE A 215 1.12 41.38 -28.82
C PHE A 215 0.46 42.69 -29.24
N GLU A 216 0.79 43.80 -28.57
CA GLU A 216 0.33 45.15 -28.93
C GLU A 216 0.85 45.58 -30.32
N LYS A 217 2.12 45.31 -30.60
CA LYS A 217 2.70 45.57 -31.92
C LYS A 217 2.00 44.79 -33.04
N TRP A 218 1.57 43.55 -32.76
CA TRP A 218 0.81 42.77 -33.74
C TRP A 218 -0.62 43.29 -33.86
N SER A 219 -1.30 43.67 -32.78
CA SER A 219 -2.67 44.21 -32.88
C SER A 219 -2.75 45.50 -33.70
N ASP A 220 -1.73 46.35 -33.63
CA ASP A 220 -1.67 47.61 -34.40
C ASP A 220 -1.42 47.40 -35.91
N ILE A 221 -0.93 46.23 -36.31
CA ILE A 221 -0.70 45.88 -37.73
C ILE A 221 -1.99 45.33 -38.38
N PHE A 222 -2.89 44.77 -37.57
CA PHE A 222 -4.14 44.16 -38.04
C PHE A 222 -5.41 45.01 -37.76
N ALA A 223 -5.24 46.23 -37.24
CA ALA A 223 -6.30 47.24 -37.10
C ALA A 223 -6.24 48.24 -38.26
#